data_AF-A0A965UPY0-F1
#
_entry.id   AF-A0A965UPY0-F1
#
_cell.length_a   1.000
_cell.length_b   1.000
_cell.length_c   1.000
_cell.angle_alpha   90.00
_cell.angle_beta   90.00
_cell.angle_gamma   90.00
#
_symmetry.space_group_name_H-M   'P 1'
#
loop_
_entity.id
_entity.type
_entity.pdbx_description
1 polymer ?
#
loop_
_entity_poly.entity_id
_entity_poly.type
_entity_poly.pdbx_seq_one_letter_code
_entity_poly.pdbx_strand_id
1 'polypeptide(L)'
;MSNGHKAERAWVDGLRLVGRAVAHGKKLVIRRHNKQTDHCPSPDAVGLFSIEVKERSIAFTHPGDYPYETVFVDDLRGLGRESIKHLVYVFSSKPTGQWVWLTPLDRDERWVEQEVFDRGRGHAVPMLVAPKDCLRAADTLITFLYPHGQLELVDADTGGFVAGGGEVEERDCHAEKNDPAPRSRGAKASRKNNQRLG
;
A
#
# COMPACT_ATOMS: atom_id res chain seq x y z
N MET A 1 -7.71 -0.49 38.82
CA MET A 1 -7.73 -0.22 37.36
C MET A 1 -9.16 -0.36 36.89
N SER A 2 -9.69 0.60 36.14
CA SER A 2 -11.04 0.51 35.55
C SER A 2 -11.14 -0.72 34.66
N ASN A 3 -12.35 -1.30 34.54
CA ASN A 3 -12.57 -2.50 33.73
C ASN A 3 -12.24 -2.31 32.24
N GLY A 4 -12.30 -1.06 31.72
CA GLY A 4 -11.94 -0.72 30.33
C GLY A 4 -10.48 -1.01 29.99
N HIS A 5 -9.53 -0.43 30.73
CA HIS A 5 -8.09 -0.67 30.50
C HIS A 5 -7.68 -2.14 30.61
N LYS A 6 -8.38 -2.94 31.44
CA LYS A 6 -8.13 -4.38 31.49
C LYS A 6 -8.59 -5.08 30.21
N ALA A 7 -9.73 -4.67 29.65
CA ALA A 7 -10.25 -5.20 28.40
C ALA A 7 -9.38 -4.81 27.20
N GLU A 8 -8.97 -3.55 27.10
CA GLU A 8 -8.05 -3.04 26.06
C GLU A 8 -6.75 -3.87 26.05
N ARG A 9 -6.14 -4.05 27.22
CA ARG A 9 -4.91 -4.85 27.38
C ARG A 9 -5.12 -6.32 27.04
N ALA A 10 -6.21 -6.93 27.49
CA ALA A 10 -6.53 -8.32 27.17
C ALA A 10 -6.67 -8.54 25.66
N TRP A 11 -7.26 -7.57 24.94
CA TRP A 11 -7.37 -7.63 23.48
C TRP A 11 -6.02 -7.54 22.79
N VAL A 12 -5.17 -6.57 23.19
CA VAL A 12 -3.81 -6.41 22.64
C VAL A 12 -2.96 -7.66 22.89
N ASP A 13 -2.97 -8.17 24.12
CA ASP A 13 -2.19 -9.35 24.49
C ASP A 13 -2.69 -10.60 23.74
N GLY A 14 -4.01 -10.76 23.59
CA GLY A 14 -4.61 -11.84 22.81
C GLY A 14 -4.16 -11.84 21.35
N LEU A 15 -4.07 -10.67 20.71
CA LEU A 15 -3.59 -10.55 19.33
C LEU A 15 -2.08 -10.77 19.21
N ARG A 16 -1.29 -10.33 20.20
CA ARG A 16 0.15 -10.61 20.23
C ARG A 16 0.44 -12.10 20.37
N LEU A 17 -0.35 -12.84 21.14
CA LEU A 17 -0.21 -14.29 21.29
C LEU A 17 -0.40 -15.04 19.96
N VAL A 18 -1.20 -14.51 19.04
CA VAL A 18 -1.36 -15.06 17.67
C VAL A 18 -0.44 -14.38 16.65
N GLY A 19 0.61 -13.70 17.11
CA GLY A 19 1.68 -13.13 16.28
C GLY A 19 1.28 -11.89 15.49
N ARG A 20 0.28 -11.12 15.94
CA ARG A 20 -0.14 -9.88 15.26
C ARG A 20 0.59 -8.66 15.82
N ALA A 21 0.97 -7.76 14.91
CA ALA A 21 1.62 -6.50 15.24
C ALA A 21 0.57 -5.48 15.72
N VAL A 22 0.37 -5.44 17.04
CA VAL A 22 -0.52 -4.49 17.71
C VAL A 22 0.15 -3.86 18.93
N ALA A 23 -0.29 -2.66 19.27
CA ALA A 23 0.17 -1.88 20.39
C ALA A 23 -1.01 -1.32 21.19
N HIS A 24 -0.80 -1.12 22.48
CA HIS A 24 -1.73 -0.41 23.36
C HIS A 24 -1.39 1.09 23.34
N GLY A 25 -2.33 1.98 23.60
CA GLY A 25 -1.98 3.39 23.86
C GLY A 25 -1.36 3.61 25.24
N LYS A 26 -0.52 4.62 25.38
CA LYS A 26 0.07 5.01 26.65
C LYS A 26 -0.98 5.63 27.56
N LYS A 27 -1.05 5.12 28.77
CA LYS A 27 -1.92 5.70 29.80
C LYS A 27 -1.49 7.14 30.12
N LEU A 28 -2.38 8.10 29.86
CA LEU A 28 -2.18 9.50 30.22
C LEU A 28 -2.84 9.83 31.57
N VAL A 29 -2.14 10.59 32.41
CA VAL A 29 -2.69 11.12 33.67
C VAL A 29 -2.85 12.63 33.53
N ILE A 30 -4.07 13.07 33.23
CA ILE A 30 -4.39 14.49 32.99
C ILE A 30 -5.01 15.07 34.27
N ARG A 31 -4.25 15.93 34.98
CA ARG A 31 -4.56 16.40 36.34
C ARG A 31 -5.89 17.17 36.50
N ARG A 32 -6.51 17.65 35.42
CA ARG A 32 -7.78 18.42 35.42
C ARG A 32 -8.75 18.00 34.31
N HIS A 33 -8.72 16.71 33.94
CA HIS A 33 -9.57 16.21 32.86
C HIS A 33 -11.03 16.10 33.29
N ASN A 34 -11.91 16.79 32.57
CA ASN A 34 -13.35 16.63 32.68
C ASN A 34 -13.85 15.58 31.67
N LYS A 35 -14.25 14.41 32.17
CA LYS A 35 -14.74 13.30 31.34
C LYS A 35 -15.97 13.63 30.47
N GLN A 36 -16.70 14.70 30.78
CA GLN A 36 -17.90 15.09 30.02
C GLN A 36 -17.57 15.98 28.81
N THR A 37 -16.45 16.71 28.86
CA THR A 37 -16.14 17.76 27.87
C THR A 37 -14.80 17.56 27.18
N ASP A 38 -13.88 16.86 27.84
CA ASP A 38 -12.50 16.75 27.39
C ASP A 38 -12.28 15.41 26.67
N HIS A 39 -11.54 15.45 25.58
CA HIS A 39 -11.11 14.26 24.84
C HIS A 39 -9.71 13.83 25.28
N CYS A 40 -9.50 12.52 25.50
CA CYS A 40 -8.17 11.96 25.69
C CYS A 40 -7.61 11.53 24.33
N PRO A 41 -6.48 12.10 23.85
CA PRO A 41 -5.95 11.79 22.51
C PRO A 41 -5.26 10.42 22.43
N SER A 42 -5.03 9.73 23.56
CA SER A 42 -4.40 8.42 23.53
C SER A 42 -5.37 7.37 22.99
N PRO A 43 -4.95 6.54 22.02
CA PRO A 43 -5.78 5.47 21.50
C PRO A 43 -5.90 4.32 22.52
N ASP A 44 -6.96 3.53 22.43
CA ASP A 44 -7.04 2.28 23.19
C ASP A 44 -6.03 1.26 22.66
N ALA A 45 -5.97 1.11 21.33
CA ALA A 45 -5.02 0.24 20.64
C ALA A 45 -4.71 0.75 19.23
N VAL A 46 -3.58 0.30 18.69
CA VAL A 46 -3.14 0.53 17.31
C VAL A 46 -2.73 -0.82 16.70
N GLY A 47 -3.05 -1.03 15.42
CA GLY A 47 -2.67 -2.23 14.67
C GLY A 47 -1.99 -1.90 13.36
N LEU A 48 -1.06 -2.75 12.94
CA LEU A 48 -0.40 -2.65 11.66
C LEU A 48 -1.14 -3.46 10.59
N PHE A 49 -1.40 -2.82 9.45
CA PHE A 49 -2.01 -3.46 8.28
C PHE A 49 -1.17 -3.23 7.04
N SER A 50 -1.24 -4.18 6.10
CA SER A 50 -0.58 -4.05 4.81
C SER A 50 -1.46 -3.27 3.82
N ILE A 51 -0.82 -2.41 3.04
CA ILE A 51 -1.41 -1.63 1.95
C ILE A 51 -0.68 -2.00 0.68
N GLU A 52 -1.41 -2.38 -0.36
CA GLU A 52 -0.87 -2.66 -1.69
C GLU A 52 -1.05 -1.43 -2.57
N VAL A 53 0.03 -0.98 -3.22
CA VAL A 53 0.03 0.22 -4.07
C VAL A 53 0.35 -0.17 -5.49
N LYS A 54 -0.53 0.20 -6.41
CA LYS A 54 -0.44 -0.22 -7.81
C LYS A 54 -0.53 0.98 -8.76
N GLU A 55 0.54 1.24 -9.49
CA GLU A 55 0.52 2.25 -10.56
C GLU A 55 -0.22 1.70 -11.80
N ARG A 56 -0.95 2.59 -12.48
CA ARG A 56 -1.75 2.29 -13.66
C ARG A 56 -1.52 3.32 -14.76
N SER A 57 -1.35 2.85 -15.99
CA SER A 57 -1.35 3.68 -17.21
C SER A 57 -2.78 4.07 -17.64
N ILE A 58 -3.60 4.48 -16.69
CA ILE A 58 -5.02 4.82 -16.87
C ILE A 58 -5.20 6.23 -16.32
N ALA A 59 -5.84 7.13 -17.07
CA ALA A 59 -6.10 8.49 -16.64
C ALA A 59 -7.40 8.57 -15.83
N PHE A 60 -7.33 9.10 -14.61
CA PHE A 60 -8.46 9.46 -13.77
C PHE A 60 -8.03 10.58 -12.81
N THR A 61 -8.96 11.38 -12.31
CA THR A 61 -8.70 12.39 -11.27
C THR A 61 -9.54 12.19 -10.01
N HIS A 62 -10.60 11.40 -10.10
CA HIS A 62 -11.45 11.03 -8.98
C HIS A 62 -12.11 9.66 -9.25
N PRO A 63 -12.73 9.01 -8.26
CA PRO A 63 -13.42 7.73 -8.50
C PRO A 63 -14.46 7.77 -9.63
N GLY A 64 -15.17 8.89 -9.77
CA GLY A 64 -16.28 9.05 -10.72
C GLY A 64 -15.86 9.18 -12.20
N ASP A 65 -14.62 9.59 -12.50
CA ASP A 65 -14.08 9.62 -13.86
C ASP A 65 -13.21 8.41 -14.21
N TYR A 66 -13.17 7.40 -13.33
CA TYR A 66 -12.47 6.16 -13.64
C TYR A 66 -13.04 5.58 -14.95
N PRO A 67 -12.19 5.34 -15.98
CA PRO A 67 -12.68 5.16 -17.35
C PRO A 67 -13.27 3.78 -17.65
N TYR A 68 -13.26 2.87 -16.67
CA TYR A 68 -13.79 1.51 -16.80
C TYR A 68 -14.83 1.25 -15.72
N GLU A 69 -15.83 0.42 -16.00
CA GLU A 69 -16.85 0.03 -15.01
C GLU A 69 -16.29 -0.87 -13.89
N THR A 70 -15.09 -1.41 -14.10
CA THR A 70 -14.45 -2.36 -13.19
C THR A 70 -12.97 -2.04 -12.97
N VAL A 71 -12.46 -2.47 -11.82
CA VAL A 71 -11.07 -2.27 -11.39
C VAL A 71 -10.42 -3.64 -11.17
N PHE A 72 -9.26 -3.86 -11.77
CA PHE A 72 -8.43 -5.03 -11.49
C PHE A 72 -7.71 -4.85 -10.16
N VAL A 73 -8.16 -5.58 -9.15
CA VAL A 73 -7.69 -5.48 -7.77
C VAL A 73 -6.39 -6.23 -7.60
N ASP A 74 -6.37 -7.53 -7.85
CA ASP A 74 -5.18 -8.35 -7.62
C ASP A 74 -5.14 -9.64 -8.43
N ASP A 75 -3.94 -10.21 -8.57
CA ASP A 75 -3.73 -11.55 -9.16
C ASP A 75 -4.08 -12.62 -8.11
N LEU A 76 -5.07 -13.45 -8.39
CA LEU A 76 -5.55 -14.48 -7.46
C LEU A 76 -4.49 -15.54 -7.15
N ARG A 77 -3.48 -15.71 -8.03
CA ARG A 77 -2.34 -16.59 -7.75
C ARG A 77 -1.46 -16.05 -6.63
N GLY A 78 -1.34 -14.73 -6.53
CA GLY A 78 -0.62 -14.03 -5.46
C GLY A 78 -1.44 -14.00 -4.17
N LEU A 79 -2.72 -13.61 -4.28
CA LEU A 79 -3.64 -13.46 -3.16
C LEU A 79 -3.76 -14.74 -2.29
N GLY A 80 -3.71 -15.92 -2.92
CA GLY A 80 -3.77 -17.21 -2.21
C GLY A 80 -2.46 -17.68 -1.58
N ARG A 81 -1.33 -17.04 -1.92
CA ARG A 81 0.03 -17.44 -1.50
C ARG A 81 0.64 -16.48 -0.47
N GLU A 82 0.11 -15.28 -0.37
CA GLU A 82 0.60 -14.28 0.58
C GLU A 82 0.27 -14.67 2.02
N SER A 83 1.27 -14.55 2.89
CA SER A 83 1.12 -14.79 4.33
C SER A 83 0.33 -13.68 5.04
N ILE A 84 0.20 -12.52 4.39
CA ILE A 84 -0.46 -11.32 4.91
C ILE A 84 -1.43 -10.82 3.85
N LYS A 85 -2.69 -10.63 4.23
CA LYS A 85 -3.69 -10.01 3.35
C LYS A 85 -3.58 -8.48 3.44
N HIS A 86 -3.70 -7.82 2.30
CA HIS A 86 -3.79 -6.37 2.24
C HIS A 86 -5.16 -5.88 2.72
N LEU A 87 -5.18 -4.89 3.60
CA LEU A 87 -6.42 -4.25 4.05
C LEU A 87 -6.88 -3.16 3.07
N VAL A 88 -5.95 -2.61 2.30
CA VAL A 88 -6.19 -1.48 1.40
C VAL A 88 -5.44 -1.72 0.10
N TYR A 89 -6.11 -1.44 -1.02
CA TYR A 89 -5.51 -1.37 -2.34
C TYR A 89 -5.59 0.06 -2.84
N VAL A 90 -4.45 0.64 -3.18
CA VAL A 90 -4.31 2.00 -3.71
C VAL A 90 -3.93 1.90 -5.18
N PHE A 91 -4.64 2.63 -6.03
CA PHE A 91 -4.32 2.76 -7.45
C PHE A 91 -3.89 4.18 -7.76
N SER A 92 -2.70 4.34 -8.32
CA SER A 92 -2.23 5.63 -8.82
C SER A 92 -2.35 5.69 -10.34
N SER A 93 -2.86 6.81 -10.82
CA SER A 93 -2.88 7.16 -12.24
C SER A 93 -1.52 7.73 -12.63
N LYS A 94 -0.78 7.00 -13.46
CA LYS A 94 0.48 7.51 -14.03
C LYS A 94 0.27 8.79 -14.86
N PRO A 95 -0.80 8.94 -15.66
CA PRO A 95 -1.00 10.16 -16.45
C PRO A 95 -1.31 11.42 -15.64
N THR A 96 -2.03 11.30 -14.51
CA THR A 96 -2.53 12.47 -13.76
C THR A 96 -1.86 12.63 -12.39
N GLY A 97 -1.16 11.61 -11.91
CA GLY A 97 -0.61 11.55 -10.55
C GLY A 97 -1.66 11.40 -9.45
N GLN A 98 -2.94 11.19 -9.80
CA GLN A 98 -4.05 11.07 -8.83
C GLN A 98 -4.26 9.64 -8.34
N TRP A 99 -4.84 9.50 -7.15
CA TRP A 99 -4.90 8.25 -6.40
C TRP A 99 -6.34 7.95 -6.02
N VAL A 100 -6.72 6.68 -6.08
CA VAL A 100 -7.99 6.16 -5.56
C VAL A 100 -7.70 4.89 -4.78
N TRP A 101 -8.61 4.48 -3.90
CA TRP A 101 -8.41 3.28 -3.09
C TRP A 101 -9.70 2.50 -2.89
N LEU A 102 -9.56 1.24 -2.47
CA LEU A 102 -10.65 0.39 -2.01
C LEU A 102 -10.17 -0.57 -0.92
N THR A 103 -11.09 -1.25 -0.25
CA THR A 103 -10.78 -2.28 0.75
C THR A 103 -11.55 -3.57 0.44
N PRO A 104 -10.93 -4.76 0.60
CA PRO A 104 -11.62 -6.04 0.44
C PRO A 104 -12.68 -6.29 1.52
N LEU A 105 -12.77 -5.44 2.56
CA LEU A 105 -13.85 -5.51 3.55
C LEU A 105 -15.23 -5.18 2.96
N ASP A 106 -15.28 -4.47 1.83
CA ASP A 106 -16.53 -4.17 1.12
C ASP A 106 -16.93 -5.24 0.09
N ARG A 107 -16.16 -6.34 0.02
CA ARG A 107 -16.38 -7.37 -0.99
C ARG A 107 -17.80 -7.94 -0.85
N ASP A 108 -18.53 -7.87 -1.96
CA ASP A 108 -19.86 -8.45 -2.11
C ASP A 108 -19.90 -9.39 -3.34
N GLU A 109 -21.11 -9.82 -3.71
CA GLU A 109 -21.34 -10.72 -4.84
C GLU A 109 -20.96 -10.13 -6.22
N ARG A 110 -20.76 -8.81 -6.33
CA ARG A 110 -20.39 -8.14 -7.59
C ARG A 110 -18.89 -8.24 -7.87
N TRP A 111 -18.10 -8.64 -6.87
CA TRP A 111 -16.68 -8.90 -7.05
C TRP A 111 -16.48 -10.28 -7.68
N VAL A 112 -15.87 -10.29 -8.86
CA VAL A 112 -15.75 -11.49 -9.67
C VAL A 112 -14.30 -11.88 -9.90
N GLU A 113 -14.10 -13.17 -10.13
CA GLU A 113 -12.85 -13.71 -10.63
C GLU A 113 -12.92 -13.74 -12.16
N GLN A 114 -11.94 -13.15 -12.82
CA GLN A 114 -11.92 -13.06 -14.29
C GLN A 114 -10.53 -13.44 -14.82
N GLU A 115 -10.48 -14.27 -15.86
CA GLU A 115 -9.24 -14.47 -16.60
C GLU A 115 -8.94 -13.25 -17.49
N VAL A 116 -7.78 -12.62 -17.23
CA VAL A 116 -7.30 -11.47 -17.98
C VAL A 116 -5.98 -11.84 -18.65
N PHE A 117 -5.88 -11.60 -19.96
CA PHE A 117 -4.64 -11.82 -20.68
C PHE A 117 -3.64 -10.70 -20.41
N ASP A 118 -2.58 -11.01 -19.66
CA ASP A 118 -1.48 -10.08 -19.42
C ASP A 118 -0.51 -10.14 -20.61
N ARG A 119 -0.53 -9.10 -21.45
CA ARG A 119 0.36 -9.00 -22.61
C ARG A 119 1.85 -8.92 -22.23
N GLY A 120 2.17 -8.34 -21.08
CA GLY A 120 3.55 -8.23 -20.60
C GLY A 120 4.10 -9.59 -20.15
N ARG A 121 3.24 -10.43 -19.55
CA ARG A 121 3.61 -11.79 -19.09
C ARG A 121 3.35 -12.90 -20.11
N GLY A 122 2.60 -12.60 -21.18
CA GLY A 122 2.31 -13.54 -22.27
C GLY A 122 1.36 -14.69 -21.91
N HIS A 123 0.60 -14.57 -20.83
CA HIS A 123 -0.35 -15.61 -20.39
C HIS A 123 -1.59 -15.03 -19.70
N ALA A 124 -2.65 -15.84 -19.63
CA ALA A 124 -3.86 -15.51 -18.88
C ALA A 124 -3.62 -15.60 -17.38
N VAL A 125 -4.15 -14.63 -16.65
CA VAL A 125 -4.01 -14.48 -15.21
C VAL A 125 -5.40 -14.39 -14.59
N PRO A 126 -5.72 -15.21 -13.58
CA PRO A 126 -6.96 -15.04 -12.84
C PRO A 126 -6.86 -13.80 -11.96
N MET A 127 -7.72 -12.82 -12.22
CA MET A 127 -7.74 -11.54 -11.54
C MET A 127 -9.00 -11.41 -10.68
N LEU A 128 -8.83 -10.84 -9.48
CA LEU A 128 -9.94 -10.32 -8.70
C LEU A 128 -10.35 -8.96 -9.28
N VAL A 129 -11.64 -8.82 -9.57
CA VAL A 129 -12.20 -7.62 -10.20
C VAL A 129 -13.30 -7.06 -9.30
N ALA A 130 -13.24 -5.75 -9.05
CA ALA A 130 -14.24 -5.02 -8.28
C ALA A 130 -14.99 -4.01 -9.16
N PRO A 131 -16.27 -3.71 -8.88
CA PRO A 131 -16.96 -2.58 -9.50
C PRO A 131 -16.26 -1.25 -9.21
N LYS A 132 -16.30 -0.30 -10.16
CA LYS A 132 -15.68 1.02 -9.98
C LYS A 132 -16.30 1.83 -8.85
N ASP A 133 -17.56 1.58 -8.51
CA ASP A 133 -18.27 2.30 -7.44
C ASP A 133 -17.73 1.97 -6.04
N CYS A 134 -16.88 0.95 -5.93
CA CYS A 134 -16.14 0.62 -4.70
C CYS A 134 -14.90 1.52 -4.50
N LEU A 135 -14.50 2.28 -5.53
CA LEU A 135 -13.39 3.23 -5.43
C LEU A 135 -13.77 4.43 -4.57
N ARG A 136 -12.82 4.84 -3.75
CA ARG A 136 -12.90 6.02 -2.88
C ARG A 136 -11.79 7.00 -3.21
N ALA A 137 -12.05 8.28 -2.94
CA ALA A 137 -11.06 9.33 -3.10
C ALA A 137 -9.94 9.15 -2.06
N ALA A 138 -8.69 9.41 -2.44
CA ALA A 138 -7.52 9.13 -1.60
C ALA A 138 -7.48 9.93 -0.29
N ASP A 139 -8.05 11.14 -0.28
CA ASP A 139 -8.20 11.97 0.93
C ASP A 139 -8.94 11.24 2.05
N THR A 140 -9.94 10.42 1.71
CA THR A 140 -10.67 9.61 2.70
C THR A 140 -9.83 8.51 3.33
N LEU A 141 -8.77 8.02 2.67
CA LEU A 141 -7.85 7.05 3.29
C LEU A 141 -6.95 7.74 4.31
N ILE A 142 -6.48 8.94 3.98
CA ILE A 142 -5.55 9.72 4.81
C ILE A 142 -6.14 9.98 6.20
N THR A 143 -7.47 10.18 6.30
CA THR A 143 -8.14 10.42 7.58
C THR A 143 -8.15 9.20 8.51
N PHE A 144 -7.92 7.99 7.99
CA PHE A 144 -7.79 6.77 8.79
C PHE A 144 -6.34 6.46 9.19
N LEU A 145 -5.36 7.14 8.58
CA LEU A 145 -3.96 6.94 8.92
C LEU A 145 -3.66 7.57 10.27
N TYR A 146 -2.94 6.81 11.12
CA TYR A 146 -2.56 7.28 12.44
C TYR A 146 -1.58 8.46 12.33
N PRO A 147 -1.88 9.63 12.92
CA PRO A 147 -1.05 10.81 12.76
C PRO A 147 0.37 10.60 13.32
N HIS A 148 1.38 11.03 12.57
CA HIS A 148 2.78 10.88 12.98
C HIS A 148 3.05 11.51 14.36
N GLY A 149 2.55 12.74 14.59
CA GLY A 149 2.69 13.44 15.86
C GLY A 149 1.81 12.91 17.00
N GLN A 150 1.25 11.71 16.87
CA GLN A 150 0.58 10.99 17.96
C GLN A 150 1.25 9.64 18.24
N LEU A 151 2.33 9.28 17.53
CA LEU A 151 3.04 8.02 17.72
C LEU A 151 3.67 7.93 19.12
N GLU A 152 4.00 9.07 19.73
CA GLU A 152 4.46 9.13 21.11
C GLU A 152 3.42 8.64 22.12
N LEU A 153 2.14 8.58 21.73
CA LEU A 153 1.05 8.04 22.53
C LEU A 153 0.88 6.52 22.40
N VAL A 154 1.71 5.83 21.61
CA VAL A 154 1.66 4.38 21.42
C VAL A 154 2.71 3.70 22.31
N ASP A 155 2.30 2.66 23.04
CA ASP A 155 3.14 1.85 23.92
C ASP A 155 3.83 0.71 23.11
N ALA A 156 4.62 1.10 22.11
CA ALA A 156 5.46 0.23 21.28
C ALA A 156 6.58 1.03 20.59
N ASP A 157 7.51 0.32 19.94
CA ASP A 157 8.48 0.94 19.04
C ASP A 157 7.79 1.42 17.76
N THR A 158 7.91 2.71 17.47
CA THR A 158 7.35 3.37 16.28
C THR A 158 8.43 3.99 15.39
N GLY A 159 9.70 3.66 15.61
CA GLY A 159 10.84 4.28 14.90
C GLY A 159 10.82 4.12 13.38
N GLY A 160 10.11 3.12 12.86
CA GLY A 160 9.91 2.92 11.41
C GLY A 160 8.92 3.89 10.75
N PHE A 161 8.14 4.65 11.53
CA PHE A 161 7.14 5.60 11.04
C PHE A 161 7.63 7.03 11.23
N VAL A 162 8.62 7.45 10.43
CA VAL A 162 9.20 8.80 10.46
C VAL A 162 8.50 9.75 9.48
N ALA A 163 8.44 11.04 9.83
CA ALA A 163 8.05 12.08 8.89
C ALA A 163 9.17 12.34 7.89
N GLY A 164 8.94 11.98 6.62
CA GLY A 164 9.84 12.29 5.51
C GLY A 164 10.97 11.27 5.31
N GLY A 165 11.17 10.89 4.03
CA GLY A 165 12.41 10.38 3.47
C GLY A 165 13.18 9.36 4.29
N GLY A 166 12.74 8.11 4.26
CA GLY A 166 13.71 7.03 4.33
C GLY A 166 14.66 7.20 3.14
N GLU A 167 15.96 7.34 3.42
CA GLU A 167 16.98 7.18 2.39
C GLU A 167 16.65 5.92 1.61
N VAL A 168 16.59 6.03 0.29
CA VAL A 168 16.43 4.87 -0.58
C VAL A 168 17.68 4.04 -0.39
N GLU A 169 17.67 3.12 0.58
CA GLU A 169 18.63 2.02 0.58
C GLU A 169 18.40 1.31 -0.75
N GLU A 170 19.36 1.45 -1.68
CA GLU A 170 19.53 0.55 -2.81
C GLU A 170 19.73 -0.85 -2.22
N ARG A 171 18.62 -1.50 -1.86
CA ARG A 171 18.61 -2.94 -1.64
C ARG A 171 18.59 -3.53 -3.03
N ASP A 172 19.71 -4.13 -3.40
CA ASP A 172 19.80 -5.03 -4.54
C ASP A 172 18.62 -6.01 -4.48
N CYS A 173 17.56 -5.70 -5.21
CA CYS A 173 16.54 -6.67 -5.53
C CYS A 173 17.26 -7.74 -6.35
N HIS A 174 17.54 -8.87 -5.70
CA HIS A 174 18.04 -10.07 -6.32
C HIS A 174 16.96 -10.59 -7.28
N ALA A 175 16.88 -9.99 -8.47
CA ALA A 175 16.21 -10.57 -9.61
C ALA A 175 17.16 -11.65 -10.14
N GLU A 176 16.85 -12.91 -9.85
CA GLU A 176 17.54 -14.04 -10.45
C GLU A 176 17.57 -13.86 -11.98
N LYS A 177 18.78 -13.66 -12.51
CA LYS A 177 19.05 -13.64 -13.94
C LYS A 177 18.88 -15.04 -14.48
N ASN A 178 17.86 -15.23 -15.32
CA ASN A 178 17.84 -16.30 -16.31
C ASN A 178 17.50 -15.71 -17.67
N ASP A 179 18.53 -15.11 -18.29
CA ASP A 179 18.99 -15.23 -19.69
C ASP A 179 17.98 -15.11 -20.87
N PRO A 180 18.45 -15.01 -22.15
CA PRO A 180 19.63 -14.37 -22.72
C PRO A 180 19.22 -13.28 -23.75
N ALA A 181 20.15 -12.42 -24.15
CA ALA A 181 19.93 -11.29 -25.05
C ALA A 181 19.20 -11.61 -26.38
N PRO A 182 18.61 -10.58 -27.02
CA PRO A 182 18.74 -10.41 -28.45
C PRO A 182 19.50 -9.14 -28.83
N ARG A 183 20.50 -9.36 -29.68
CA ARG A 183 21.33 -8.42 -30.44
C ARG A 183 20.52 -7.23 -30.99
N SER A 184 21.09 -6.02 -31.00
CA SER A 184 21.55 -5.43 -32.28
C SER A 184 22.26 -4.05 -32.15
N ARG A 185 23.32 -3.94 -32.96
CA ARG A 185 23.79 -2.79 -33.77
C ARG A 185 24.39 -1.56 -33.06
N GLY A 186 25.72 -1.56 -33.04
CA GLY A 186 26.55 -0.35 -33.00
C GLY A 186 27.93 -0.62 -33.58
N ALA A 187 28.05 -0.78 -34.90
CA ALA A 187 29.35 -0.80 -35.57
C ALA A 187 29.30 0.08 -36.82
N LYS A 188 30.08 1.18 -36.80
CA LYS A 188 31.03 1.57 -37.85
C LYS A 188 31.81 2.80 -37.41
N ALA A 189 33.04 2.57 -36.93
CA ALA A 189 34.11 3.54 -37.07
C ALA A 189 34.93 3.11 -38.30
N SER A 190 34.92 3.91 -39.37
CA SER A 190 35.86 3.74 -40.49
C SER A 190 36.59 5.04 -40.78
N ARG A 191 37.89 4.97 -40.57
CA ARG A 191 38.99 5.84 -40.99
C ARG A 191 38.70 6.68 -42.24
N LYS A 192 39.03 7.97 -42.19
CA LYS A 192 39.47 8.75 -43.36
C LYS A 192 40.94 9.12 -43.15
N ASN A 193 41.79 8.61 -44.04
CA ASN A 193 43.16 9.09 -44.22
C ASN A 193 43.39 9.21 -45.73
N ASN A 194 43.59 10.43 -46.23
CA ASN A 194 44.80 10.86 -46.93
C ASN A 194 44.60 12.17 -47.73
N GLN A 195 45.32 13.18 -47.25
CA GLN A 195 46.32 14.03 -47.93
C GLN A 195 46.00 14.85 -49.21
N ARG A 196 46.47 16.10 -49.09
CA ARG A 196 47.15 17.01 -50.05
C ARG A 196 46.30 17.98 -50.89
N LEU A 197 46.45 19.28 -50.63
CA LEU A 197 47.37 20.21 -51.33
C LEU A 197 47.25 21.63 -50.74
N GLY A 198 48.38 22.32 -50.54
CA GLY A 198 48.48 23.69 -50.02
C GLY A 198 49.63 23.83 -49.04
#